data_AF-A0AAP0X9Y6-F1
#
_entry.id   AF-A0AAP0X9Y6-F1
#
_cell.length_a   1.000
_cell.length_b   1.000
_cell.length_c   1.000
_cell.angle_alpha   90.00
_cell.angle_beta   90.00
_cell.angle_gamma   90.00
#
_symmetry.space_group_name_H-M   'P 1'
#
loop_
_entity.id
_entity.type
_entity.pdbx_description
1 polymer ?
#
loop_
_entity_poly.entity_id
_entity_poly.type
_entity_poly.pdbx_seq_one_letter_code
_entity_poly.pdbx_strand_id
1 'polypeptide(L)'
;MADDIEEVNSFKGLGICDQLVEACENLGWKTPSKIQVEAIPHALEGKDLIGLAQTGSGKTGAFALPILQALLDAPQAFFACVLSPTRELAIQIAEQFEALGSGIGVKCAVLVGGVDMMQQTIALAKRPHIVVGTPGRLVDHLSNTRGFSLRALKYFVLDEADRLLNEEFEKSIDEILNVIPRERRTYLFSATMTKKVHKLQRACLRNPVKIEAASKYSTVDTLKQQYRFVPAKYKDCYLVYILTEMSGSTSMVFTRTRETTRFLALVLRNLGLRAIPISGQMSQSNRLGALNKFKAGECNILICTDVASRGLDIPSVDMVINYDIPSNSKDYIHRVGRTARAGRSGVAISLVNQYELEWYIQIEKLIKKKLPEYPAQEEEVLLLLERVNESKRISLMKIKESGGTKKRKGGGDDDGEEIDRYKAPKNGKSSKKFKKR
;
A
#
# COMPACT_ATOMS: atom_id res chain seq x y z
N MET A 1 11.64 -14.19 -36.06
CA MET A 1 12.01 -12.83 -35.60
C MET A 1 10.94 -12.16 -34.76
N ALA A 2 9.66 -12.10 -35.18
CA ALA A 2 8.59 -11.60 -34.28
C ALA A 2 8.24 -12.61 -33.18
N ASP A 3 8.11 -13.90 -33.53
CA ASP A 3 7.82 -14.98 -32.58
C ASP A 3 8.94 -15.19 -31.54
N ASP A 4 10.20 -15.03 -31.93
CA ASP A 4 11.35 -15.14 -31.01
C ASP A 4 11.40 -14.01 -29.97
N ILE A 5 10.80 -12.84 -30.27
CA ILE A 5 10.72 -11.69 -29.34
C ILE A 5 9.51 -11.86 -28.41
N GLU A 6 8.42 -12.50 -28.87
CA GLU A 6 7.27 -12.84 -28.02
C GLU A 6 7.62 -13.93 -26.99
N GLU A 7 8.41 -14.95 -27.36
CA GLU A 7 8.82 -16.00 -26.42
C GLU A 7 9.55 -15.41 -25.20
N VAL A 8 10.56 -14.55 -25.41
CA VAL A 8 11.36 -13.92 -24.33
C VAL A 8 10.53 -12.98 -23.44
N ASN A 9 9.38 -12.50 -23.94
CA ASN A 9 8.48 -11.60 -23.21
C ASN A 9 7.27 -12.31 -22.58
N SER A 10 7.29 -13.63 -22.46
CA SER A 10 6.26 -14.42 -21.78
C SER A 10 6.79 -15.01 -20.47
N PHE A 11 5.91 -15.33 -19.51
CA PHE A 11 6.34 -16.03 -18.29
C PHE A 11 7.01 -17.37 -18.59
N LYS A 12 6.52 -18.08 -19.61
CA LYS A 12 7.11 -19.35 -20.09
C LYS A 12 8.54 -19.15 -20.60
N GLY A 13 8.80 -18.11 -21.38
CA GLY A 13 10.15 -17.80 -21.86
C GLY A 13 11.12 -17.32 -20.77
N LEU A 14 10.62 -16.91 -19.60
CA LEU A 14 11.47 -16.67 -18.41
C LEU A 14 11.87 -17.97 -17.69
N GLY A 15 11.41 -19.13 -18.15
CA GLY A 15 11.69 -20.44 -17.54
C GLY A 15 10.71 -20.83 -16.43
N ILE A 16 9.53 -20.18 -16.35
CA ILE A 16 8.46 -20.56 -15.43
C ILE A 16 7.70 -21.79 -15.98
N CYS A 17 7.43 -22.77 -15.12
CA CYS A 17 6.72 -24.00 -15.47
C CYS A 17 5.24 -23.77 -15.82
N ASP A 18 4.67 -24.66 -16.62
CA ASP A 18 3.32 -24.50 -17.19
C ASP A 18 2.24 -24.29 -16.11
N GLN A 19 2.32 -24.98 -14.97
CA GLN A 19 1.36 -24.82 -13.88
C GLN A 19 1.34 -23.39 -13.30
N LEU A 20 2.50 -22.74 -13.21
CA LEU A 20 2.60 -21.38 -12.71
C LEU A 20 2.30 -20.34 -13.78
N VAL A 21 2.56 -20.66 -15.06
CA VAL A 21 2.12 -19.84 -16.20
C VAL A 21 0.59 -19.77 -16.25
N GLU A 22 -0.09 -20.92 -16.12
CA GLU A 22 -1.56 -20.98 -16.07
C GLU A 22 -2.11 -20.16 -14.88
N ALA A 23 -1.46 -20.25 -13.70
CA ALA A 23 -1.83 -19.43 -12.55
C ALA A 23 -1.69 -17.93 -12.82
N CYS A 24 -0.61 -17.50 -13.49
CA CYS A 24 -0.44 -16.11 -13.93
C CYS A 24 -1.57 -15.67 -14.87
N GLU A 25 -1.93 -16.48 -15.87
CA GLU A 25 -3.00 -16.18 -16.82
C GLU A 25 -4.37 -16.04 -16.14
N ASN A 26 -4.68 -16.95 -15.21
CA ASN A 26 -5.91 -16.91 -14.41
C ASN A 26 -6.01 -15.66 -13.53
N LEU A 27 -4.87 -15.12 -13.08
CA LEU A 27 -4.78 -13.85 -12.35
C LEU A 27 -4.74 -12.62 -13.27
N GLY A 28 -4.82 -12.82 -14.59
CA GLY A 28 -4.79 -11.76 -15.60
C GLY A 28 -3.38 -11.21 -15.87
N TRP A 29 -2.33 -11.91 -15.45
CA TRP A 29 -0.93 -11.53 -15.68
C TRP A 29 -0.49 -12.01 -17.05
N LYS A 30 -0.87 -11.25 -18.10
CA LYS A 30 -0.58 -11.63 -19.49
C LYS A 30 0.90 -11.53 -19.86
N THR A 31 1.59 -10.52 -19.34
CA THR A 31 2.98 -10.22 -19.67
C THR A 31 3.78 -9.93 -18.40
N PRO A 32 5.01 -10.46 -18.26
CA PRO A 32 5.88 -10.17 -17.13
C PRO A 32 6.29 -8.68 -17.13
N SER A 33 6.40 -8.11 -15.93
CA SER A 33 6.90 -6.75 -15.77
C SER A 33 8.42 -6.68 -15.92
N LYS A 34 8.98 -5.47 -16.13
CA LYS A 34 10.44 -5.29 -16.29
C LYS A 34 11.26 -5.92 -15.17
N ILE A 35 10.83 -5.73 -13.91
CA ILE A 35 11.52 -6.33 -12.75
C ILE A 35 11.39 -7.87 -12.74
N GLN A 36 10.31 -8.43 -13.27
CA GLN A 36 10.13 -9.88 -13.37
C GLN A 36 11.04 -10.47 -14.47
N VAL A 37 11.08 -9.83 -15.64
CA VAL A 37 11.97 -10.21 -16.76
C VAL A 37 13.43 -10.23 -16.32
N GLU A 38 13.88 -9.21 -15.58
CA GLU A 38 15.26 -9.12 -15.12
C GLU A 38 15.57 -10.03 -13.92
N ALA A 39 14.61 -10.28 -13.03
CA ALA A 39 14.85 -11.01 -11.78
C ALA A 39 14.65 -12.52 -11.87
N ILE A 40 13.60 -12.97 -12.57
CA ILE A 40 13.20 -14.37 -12.56
C ILE A 40 14.31 -15.29 -13.07
N PRO A 41 14.98 -15.03 -14.21
CA PRO A 41 16.03 -15.92 -14.70
C PRO A 41 17.17 -16.12 -13.68
N HIS A 42 17.63 -15.04 -13.05
CA HIS A 42 18.66 -15.12 -12.01
C HIS A 42 18.17 -15.80 -10.72
N ALA A 43 16.89 -15.64 -10.38
CA ALA A 43 16.28 -16.34 -9.26
C ALA A 43 16.27 -17.85 -9.48
N LEU A 44 15.93 -18.29 -10.69
CA LEU A 44 15.89 -19.70 -11.09
C LEU A 44 17.28 -20.34 -11.14
N GLU A 45 18.32 -19.57 -11.47
CA GLU A 45 19.73 -19.97 -11.32
C GLU A 45 20.17 -20.14 -9.85
N GLY A 46 19.30 -19.80 -8.88
CA GLY A 46 19.58 -19.93 -7.46
C GLY A 46 20.44 -18.83 -6.87
N LYS A 47 20.59 -17.69 -7.56
CA LYS A 47 21.35 -16.53 -7.08
C LYS A 47 20.56 -15.72 -6.07
N ASP A 48 21.28 -15.06 -5.15
CA ASP A 48 20.73 -14.02 -4.29
C ASP A 48 20.40 -12.76 -5.11
N LEU A 49 19.36 -12.02 -4.72
CA LEU A 49 18.84 -10.90 -5.52
C LEU A 49 18.69 -9.61 -4.71
N ILE A 50 18.99 -8.48 -5.36
CA ILE A 50 18.61 -7.15 -4.91
C ILE A 50 17.76 -6.52 -6.02
N GLY A 51 16.46 -6.42 -5.79
CA GLY A 51 15.52 -5.77 -6.71
C GLY A 51 15.19 -4.35 -6.27
N LEU A 52 15.63 -3.35 -7.05
CA LEU A 52 15.26 -1.95 -6.87
C LEU A 52 14.14 -1.57 -7.82
N ALA A 53 12.92 -1.52 -7.29
CA ALA A 53 11.76 -1.13 -8.07
C ALA A 53 10.67 -0.49 -7.21
N GLN A 54 9.88 0.37 -7.84
CA GLN A 54 8.78 1.12 -7.22
C GLN A 54 7.65 0.18 -6.78
N THR A 55 6.78 0.66 -5.88
CA THR A 55 5.56 -0.08 -5.50
C THR A 55 4.67 -0.27 -6.73
N GLY A 56 4.07 -1.46 -6.90
CA GLY A 56 3.21 -1.76 -8.05
C GLY A 56 3.95 -2.14 -9.34
N SER A 57 5.27 -2.32 -9.29
CA SER A 57 6.08 -2.78 -10.43
C SER A 57 6.06 -4.31 -10.67
N GLY A 58 5.35 -5.08 -9.83
CA GLY A 58 5.30 -6.56 -9.93
C GLY A 58 6.36 -7.31 -9.11
N LYS A 59 7.00 -6.65 -8.13
CA LYS A 59 8.02 -7.25 -7.24
C LYS A 59 7.58 -8.56 -6.57
N THR A 60 6.32 -8.62 -6.11
CA THR A 60 5.79 -9.83 -5.45
C THR A 60 5.86 -11.03 -6.38
N GLY A 61 5.43 -10.90 -7.63
CA GLY A 61 5.57 -11.97 -8.62
C GLY A 61 7.04 -12.33 -8.90
N ALA A 62 7.94 -11.33 -8.92
CA ALA A 62 9.36 -11.53 -9.20
C ALA A 62 10.07 -12.43 -8.19
N PHE A 63 9.64 -12.45 -6.92
CA PHE A 63 10.16 -13.40 -5.94
C PHE A 63 9.25 -14.60 -5.70
N ALA A 64 7.92 -14.46 -5.83
CA ALA A 64 6.99 -15.54 -5.52
C ALA A 64 7.10 -16.68 -6.54
N LEU A 65 7.14 -16.37 -7.84
CA LEU A 65 7.21 -17.38 -8.90
C LEU A 65 8.42 -18.32 -8.77
N PRO A 66 9.67 -17.84 -8.65
CA PRO A 66 10.82 -18.74 -8.50
C PRO A 66 10.79 -19.54 -7.18
N ILE A 67 10.23 -18.99 -6.10
CA ILE A 67 10.05 -19.70 -4.83
C ILE A 67 9.03 -20.84 -4.99
N LEU A 68 7.90 -20.57 -5.65
CA LEU A 68 6.86 -21.56 -5.90
C LEU A 68 7.34 -22.67 -6.83
N GLN A 69 8.12 -22.35 -7.85
CA GLN A 69 8.73 -23.33 -8.74
C GLN A 69 9.70 -24.25 -7.97
N ALA A 70 10.58 -23.68 -7.15
CA ALA A 70 11.47 -24.50 -6.32
C ALA A 70 10.71 -25.34 -5.27
N LEU A 71 9.58 -24.84 -4.78
CA LEU A 71 8.71 -25.58 -3.86
C LEU A 71 8.00 -26.75 -4.55
N LEU A 72 7.63 -26.60 -5.83
CA LEU A 72 7.08 -27.69 -6.64
C LEU A 72 8.07 -28.85 -6.78
N ASP A 73 9.34 -28.53 -7.02
CA ASP A 73 10.40 -29.53 -7.17
C ASP A 73 10.76 -30.22 -5.86
N ALA A 74 10.72 -29.49 -4.74
CA ALA A 74 11.05 -29.98 -3.42
C ALA A 74 10.05 -29.52 -2.34
N PRO A 75 8.84 -30.14 -2.27
CA PRO A 75 7.82 -29.75 -1.32
C PRO A 75 8.28 -29.89 0.13
N GLN A 76 8.26 -28.78 0.88
CA GLN A 76 8.66 -28.75 2.28
C GLN A 76 7.82 -27.74 3.06
N ALA A 77 7.52 -28.06 4.32
CA ALA A 77 7.03 -27.05 5.26
C ALA A 77 8.12 -26.00 5.55
N PHE A 78 7.68 -24.77 5.81
CA PHE A 78 8.54 -23.63 6.14
C PHE A 78 9.67 -23.44 5.12
N PHE A 79 9.34 -23.56 3.83
CA PHE A 79 10.27 -23.46 2.71
C PHE A 79 10.77 -22.03 2.49
N ALA A 80 9.86 -21.05 2.61
CA ALA A 80 10.18 -19.64 2.47
C ALA A 80 9.66 -18.81 3.66
N CYS A 81 10.42 -17.78 4.03
CA CYS A 81 9.99 -16.75 4.96
C CYS A 81 10.10 -15.37 4.31
N VAL A 82 9.01 -14.61 4.34
CA VAL A 82 8.94 -13.26 3.75
C VAL A 82 8.64 -12.25 4.85
N LEU A 83 9.55 -11.30 5.04
CA LEU A 83 9.38 -10.18 5.94
C LEU A 83 8.83 -8.97 5.21
N SER A 84 7.86 -8.32 5.85
CA SER A 84 7.23 -7.08 5.41
C SER A 84 7.12 -6.09 6.57
N PRO A 85 7.26 -4.76 6.34
CA PRO A 85 7.20 -3.75 7.38
C PRO A 85 5.80 -3.56 7.98
N THR A 86 4.73 -3.95 7.28
CA THR A 86 3.37 -3.77 7.78
C THR A 86 2.55 -5.05 7.72
N ARG A 87 1.53 -5.12 8.58
CA ARG A 87 0.63 -6.28 8.71
C ARG A 87 -0.11 -6.54 7.41
N GLU A 88 -0.55 -5.46 6.79
CA GLU A 88 -1.39 -5.48 5.62
C GLU A 88 -0.59 -5.95 4.40
N LEU A 89 0.65 -5.48 4.24
CA LEU A 89 1.52 -5.96 3.16
C LEU A 89 1.87 -7.44 3.35
N ALA A 90 2.02 -7.90 4.60
CA ALA A 90 2.22 -9.32 4.87
C ALA A 90 1.00 -10.17 4.44
N ILE A 91 -0.22 -9.70 4.72
CA ILE A 91 -1.45 -10.37 4.27
C ILE A 91 -1.51 -10.40 2.74
N GLN A 92 -1.25 -9.27 2.08
CA GLN A 92 -1.23 -9.19 0.60
C GLN A 92 -0.25 -10.17 -0.02
N ILE A 93 0.97 -10.23 0.51
CA ILE A 93 2.00 -11.14 -0.01
C ILE A 93 1.54 -12.59 0.14
N ALA A 94 0.95 -12.96 1.29
CA ALA A 94 0.42 -14.32 1.48
C ALA A 94 -0.71 -14.65 0.51
N GLU A 95 -1.68 -13.74 0.32
CA GLU A 95 -2.76 -13.90 -0.66
C GLU A 95 -2.20 -14.09 -2.08
N GLN A 96 -1.14 -13.38 -2.45
CA GLN A 96 -0.48 -13.55 -3.76
C GLN A 96 0.21 -14.91 -3.89
N PHE A 97 0.89 -15.40 -2.85
CA PHE A 97 1.45 -16.75 -2.86
C PHE A 97 0.38 -17.83 -2.97
N GLU A 98 -0.74 -17.69 -2.26
CA GLU A 98 -1.85 -18.65 -2.32
C GLU A 98 -2.56 -18.61 -3.66
N ALA A 99 -2.74 -17.43 -4.25
CA ALA A 99 -3.34 -17.27 -5.58
C ALA A 99 -2.48 -17.91 -6.68
N LEU A 100 -1.19 -17.57 -6.73
CA LEU A 100 -0.22 -18.13 -7.69
C LEU A 100 0.00 -19.63 -7.47
N GLY A 101 -0.05 -20.07 -6.20
CA GLY A 101 0.19 -21.45 -5.79
C GLY A 101 -1.08 -22.30 -5.65
N SER A 102 -2.23 -21.81 -6.10
CA SER A 102 -3.53 -22.45 -5.88
C SER A 102 -3.61 -23.85 -6.51
N GLY A 103 -3.15 -23.98 -7.76
CA GLY A 103 -3.11 -25.26 -8.48
C GLY A 103 -2.16 -26.30 -7.89
N ILE A 104 -1.26 -25.88 -7.00
CA ILE A 104 -0.22 -26.74 -6.40
C ILE A 104 -0.39 -26.88 -4.88
N GLY A 105 -1.50 -26.38 -4.33
CA GLY A 105 -1.87 -26.55 -2.92
C GLY A 105 -0.98 -25.79 -1.93
N VAL A 106 -0.47 -24.62 -2.31
CA VAL A 106 0.35 -23.78 -1.43
C VAL A 106 -0.44 -23.34 -0.20
N LYS A 107 0.23 -23.40 0.96
CA LYS A 107 -0.33 -22.97 2.25
C LYS A 107 0.57 -21.89 2.83
N CYS A 108 -0.01 -20.75 3.18
CA CYS A 108 0.69 -19.68 3.87
C CYS A 108 0.27 -19.60 5.34
N ALA A 109 1.15 -19.05 6.17
CA ALA A 109 0.76 -18.50 7.48
C ALA A 109 1.22 -17.05 7.58
N VAL A 110 0.30 -16.20 8.03
CA VAL A 110 0.55 -14.77 8.21
C VAL A 110 0.82 -14.48 9.69
N LEU A 111 2.02 -13.98 9.98
CA LEU A 111 2.48 -13.68 11.34
C LEU A 111 2.56 -12.16 11.56
N VAL A 112 1.50 -11.59 12.13
CA VAL A 112 1.38 -10.14 12.31
C VAL A 112 0.89 -9.74 13.71
N GLY A 113 1.36 -8.61 14.23
CA GLY A 113 0.90 -8.05 15.51
C GLY A 113 -0.60 -7.75 15.50
N GLY A 114 -1.26 -7.69 16.66
CA GLY A 114 -2.69 -7.33 16.75
C GLY A 114 -3.67 -8.32 16.11
N VAL A 115 -3.23 -9.54 15.83
CA VAL A 115 -4.06 -10.74 15.63
C VAL A 115 -3.77 -11.67 16.81
N ASP A 116 -4.74 -12.46 17.20
CA ASP A 116 -4.59 -13.41 18.31
C ASP A 116 -3.42 -14.39 18.09
N MET A 117 -2.66 -14.64 19.16
CA MET A 117 -1.46 -15.47 19.12
C MET A 117 -1.81 -16.96 18.96
N MET A 118 -2.93 -17.40 19.54
CA MET A 118 -3.36 -18.80 19.45
C MET A 118 -3.81 -19.13 18.03
N GLN A 119 -4.54 -18.24 17.35
CA GLN A 119 -4.89 -18.40 15.93
C GLN A 119 -3.65 -18.58 15.04
N GLN A 120 -2.63 -17.75 15.22
CA GLN A 120 -1.37 -17.86 14.48
C GLN A 120 -0.60 -19.14 14.83
N THR A 121 -0.63 -19.56 16.09
CA THR A 121 -0.05 -20.83 16.54
C THR A 121 -0.72 -22.04 15.87
N ILE A 122 -2.05 -22.03 15.77
CA ILE A 122 -2.81 -23.07 15.06
C ILE A 122 -2.45 -23.08 13.57
N ALA A 123 -2.31 -21.91 12.94
CA ALA A 123 -1.89 -21.82 11.54
C ALA A 123 -0.48 -22.41 11.33
N LEU A 124 0.47 -22.14 12.22
CA LEU A 124 1.82 -22.73 12.19
C LEU A 124 1.81 -24.24 12.41
N ALA A 125 0.95 -24.75 13.29
CA ALA A 125 0.80 -26.19 13.54
C ALA A 125 0.35 -26.97 12.30
N LYS A 126 -0.32 -26.32 11.34
CA LYS A 126 -0.68 -26.89 10.03
C LYS A 126 0.51 -27.03 9.06
N ARG A 127 1.71 -26.64 9.48
CA ARG A 127 2.97 -26.74 8.72
C ARG A 127 2.87 -26.10 7.32
N PRO A 128 2.59 -24.79 7.25
CA PRO A 128 2.52 -24.05 5.98
C PRO A 128 3.85 -24.13 5.21
N HIS A 129 3.80 -23.95 3.89
CA HIS A 129 5.00 -23.89 3.05
C HIS A 129 5.67 -22.52 3.16
N ILE A 130 4.88 -21.45 3.21
CA ILE A 130 5.36 -20.06 3.22
C ILE A 130 4.94 -19.39 4.52
N VAL A 131 5.88 -18.72 5.19
CA VAL A 131 5.59 -17.86 6.35
C VAL A 131 5.78 -16.41 5.94
N VAL A 132 4.76 -15.59 6.08
CA VAL A 132 4.81 -14.16 5.75
C VAL A 132 4.52 -13.35 6.99
N GLY A 133 5.30 -12.33 7.33
CA GLY A 133 5.05 -11.62 8.59
C GLY A 133 5.85 -10.36 8.82
N THR A 134 5.49 -9.69 9.91
CA THR A 134 6.24 -8.56 10.46
C THR A 134 7.36 -9.05 11.38
N PRO A 135 8.55 -8.41 11.40
CA PRO A 135 9.71 -8.90 12.15
C PRO A 135 9.42 -9.22 13.62
N GLY A 136 8.78 -8.30 14.35
CA GLY A 136 8.50 -8.48 15.78
C GLY A 136 7.63 -9.71 16.07
N ARG A 137 6.52 -9.88 15.33
CA ARG A 137 5.64 -11.05 15.54
C ARG A 137 6.32 -12.37 15.16
N LEU A 138 7.18 -12.37 14.13
CA LEU A 138 7.93 -13.57 13.78
C LEU A 138 8.89 -13.98 14.91
N VAL A 139 9.61 -13.01 15.49
CA VAL A 139 10.46 -13.23 16.68
C VAL A 139 9.66 -13.79 17.85
N ASP A 140 8.48 -13.23 18.13
CA ASP A 140 7.59 -13.72 19.19
C ASP A 140 7.26 -15.21 18.98
N HIS A 141 6.95 -15.62 17.75
CA HIS A 141 6.66 -17.02 17.43
C HIS A 141 7.90 -17.91 17.51
N LEU A 142 9.05 -17.46 16.97
CA LEU A 142 10.31 -18.20 17.05
C LEU A 142 10.75 -18.46 18.50
N SER A 143 10.40 -17.55 19.41
CA SER A 143 10.80 -17.62 20.83
C SER A 143 9.79 -18.40 21.68
N ASN A 144 8.49 -18.21 21.43
CA ASN A 144 7.44 -18.66 22.34
C ASN A 144 6.54 -19.77 21.78
N THR A 145 6.61 -20.08 20.49
CA THR A 145 5.77 -21.13 19.87
C THR A 145 6.51 -22.45 19.83
N ARG A 146 6.10 -23.38 20.70
CA ARG A 146 6.71 -24.71 20.79
C ARG A 146 6.64 -25.45 19.45
N GLY A 147 7.78 -25.94 18.99
CA GLY A 147 7.89 -26.73 17.76
C GLY A 147 7.94 -25.91 16.46
N PHE A 148 7.82 -24.58 16.52
CA PHE A 148 8.05 -23.72 15.37
C PHE A 148 9.54 -23.41 15.21
N SER A 149 10.08 -23.60 14.01
CA SER A 149 11.47 -23.31 13.69
C SER A 149 11.65 -23.06 12.20
N LEU A 150 12.57 -22.15 11.86
CA LEU A 150 12.97 -21.85 10.49
C LEU A 150 14.36 -22.40 10.14
N ARG A 151 14.87 -23.40 10.87
CA ARG A 151 16.22 -23.97 10.64
C ARG A 151 16.39 -24.65 9.27
N ALA A 152 15.30 -25.10 8.65
CA ALA A 152 15.29 -25.76 7.35
C ALA A 152 14.86 -24.83 6.18
N LEU A 153 14.84 -23.52 6.43
CA LEU A 153 14.41 -22.50 5.47
C LEU A 153 15.29 -22.51 4.21
N LYS A 154 14.68 -22.48 3.02
CA LYS A 154 15.40 -22.41 1.74
C LYS A 154 15.46 -21.00 1.17
N TYR A 155 14.41 -20.20 1.41
CA TYR A 155 14.29 -18.84 0.91
C TYR A 155 13.97 -17.84 2.01
N PHE A 156 14.68 -16.71 2.01
CA PHE A 156 14.41 -15.57 2.89
C PHE A 156 14.22 -14.30 2.06
N VAL A 157 13.09 -13.64 2.23
CA VAL A 157 12.73 -12.45 1.45
C VAL A 157 12.51 -11.26 2.37
N LEU A 158 13.07 -10.11 2.00
CA LEU A 158 12.89 -8.82 2.65
C LEU A 158 12.21 -7.88 1.66
N ASP A 159 10.89 -7.67 1.78
CA ASP A 159 10.17 -6.71 0.94
C ASP A 159 10.01 -5.36 1.65
N GLU A 160 10.04 -4.28 0.87
CA GLU A 160 10.18 -2.89 1.37
C GLU A 160 11.33 -2.74 2.40
N ALA A 161 12.51 -3.26 2.05
CA ALA A 161 13.65 -3.38 2.96
C ALA A 161 14.16 -2.04 3.54
N ASP A 162 13.96 -0.91 2.84
CA ASP A 162 14.27 0.42 3.37
C ASP A 162 13.41 0.81 4.57
N ARG A 163 12.23 0.21 4.73
CA ARG A 163 11.31 0.43 5.85
C ARG A 163 11.45 -0.59 6.97
N LEU A 164 11.87 -1.80 6.63
CA LEU A 164 12.25 -2.83 7.60
C LEU A 164 13.42 -2.40 8.49
N LEU A 165 14.15 -1.34 8.12
CA LEU A 165 15.33 -0.84 8.84
C LEU A 165 15.08 0.43 9.66
N ASN A 166 13.82 0.69 10.01
CA ASN A 166 13.50 1.64 11.07
C ASN A 166 13.95 1.06 12.43
N GLU A 167 14.24 1.93 13.40
CA GLU A 167 14.84 1.53 14.70
C GLU A 167 14.03 0.45 15.44
N GLU A 168 12.71 0.41 15.22
CA GLU A 168 11.80 -0.57 15.82
C GLU A 168 12.02 -2.01 15.35
N PHE A 169 12.56 -2.23 14.15
CA PHE A 169 12.63 -3.57 13.52
C PHE A 169 14.05 -4.12 13.36
N GLU A 170 15.09 -3.28 13.43
CA GLU A 170 16.49 -3.70 13.22
C GLU A 170 16.87 -4.85 14.18
N LYS A 171 16.53 -4.72 15.47
CA LYS A 171 16.80 -5.76 16.48
C LYS A 171 16.11 -7.09 16.15
N SER A 172 14.83 -7.05 15.79
CA SER A 172 14.08 -8.26 15.43
C SER A 172 14.64 -8.95 14.20
N ILE A 173 15.11 -8.18 13.20
CA ILE A 173 15.74 -8.75 12.00
C ILE A 173 17.06 -9.44 12.36
N ASP A 174 17.90 -8.83 13.19
CA ASP A 174 19.15 -9.44 13.65
C ASP A 174 18.88 -10.76 14.40
N GLU A 175 17.86 -10.80 15.27
CA GLU A 175 17.44 -12.03 15.96
C GLU A 175 16.96 -13.12 14.98
N ILE A 176 16.20 -12.76 13.96
CA ILE A 176 15.77 -13.69 12.89
C ILE A 176 16.97 -14.23 12.13
N LEU A 177 17.89 -13.36 11.70
CA LEU A 177 19.09 -13.73 10.94
C LEU A 177 19.99 -14.71 11.71
N ASN A 178 19.99 -14.65 13.05
CA ASN A 178 20.75 -15.55 13.92
C ASN A 178 20.18 -16.97 14.01
N VAL A 179 18.87 -17.16 13.75
CA VAL A 179 18.21 -18.48 13.90
C VAL A 179 17.89 -19.18 12.58
N ILE A 180 17.85 -18.45 11.46
CA ILE A 180 17.67 -19.03 10.13
C ILE A 180 19.00 -19.58 9.56
N PRO A 181 18.97 -20.60 8.68
CA PRO A 181 20.18 -21.20 8.13
C PRO A 181 21.00 -20.20 7.31
N ARG A 182 22.34 -20.32 7.39
CA ARG A 182 23.27 -19.51 6.57
C ARG A 182 23.21 -19.88 5.10
N GLU A 183 23.03 -21.16 4.80
CA GLU A 183 22.86 -21.67 3.44
C GLU A 183 21.39 -21.59 3.04
N ARG A 184 21.03 -20.52 2.35
CA ARG A 184 19.70 -20.22 1.83
C ARG A 184 19.82 -19.24 0.67
N ARG A 185 18.75 -19.04 -0.08
CA ARG A 185 18.64 -17.97 -1.06
C ARG A 185 18.01 -16.77 -0.39
N THR A 186 18.58 -15.58 -0.57
CA THR A 186 18.06 -14.34 0.01
C THR A 186 17.68 -13.36 -1.09
N TYR A 187 16.47 -12.81 -1.00
CA TYR A 187 15.98 -11.78 -1.90
C TYR A 187 15.66 -10.50 -1.13
N LEU A 188 16.26 -9.39 -1.54
CA LEU A 188 16.02 -8.08 -0.95
C LEU A 188 15.36 -7.17 -1.99
N PHE A 189 14.14 -6.74 -1.69
CA PHE A 189 13.38 -5.83 -2.54
C PHE A 189 13.17 -4.49 -1.82
N SER A 190 13.51 -3.40 -2.51
CA SER A 190 13.41 -2.05 -1.94
C SER A 190 13.05 -1.04 -3.00
N ALA A 191 12.41 0.06 -2.61
CA ALA A 191 12.27 1.21 -3.49
C ALA A 191 13.58 2.02 -3.54
N THR A 192 14.32 2.07 -2.42
CA THR A 192 15.51 2.92 -2.31
C THR A 192 16.71 2.18 -1.70
N MET A 193 17.92 2.53 -2.14
CA MET A 193 19.17 2.07 -1.51
C MET A 193 19.65 3.10 -0.51
N THR A 194 19.35 2.87 0.76
CA THR A 194 19.86 3.67 1.88
C THR A 194 21.15 3.08 2.43
N LYS A 195 21.89 3.84 3.24
CA LYS A 195 23.06 3.31 3.98
C LYS A 195 22.69 2.10 4.84
N LYS A 196 21.50 2.13 5.46
CA LYS A 196 20.99 1.00 6.25
C LYS A 196 20.72 -0.21 5.36
N VAL A 197 20.08 -0.04 4.20
CA VAL A 197 19.85 -1.15 3.25
C VAL A 197 21.17 -1.75 2.78
N HIS A 198 22.21 -0.94 2.55
CA HIS A 198 23.54 -1.45 2.24
C HIS A 198 24.17 -2.26 3.39
N LYS A 199 23.94 -1.89 4.66
CA LYS A 199 24.38 -2.66 5.82
C LYS A 199 23.64 -4.01 5.87
N LEU A 200 22.31 -3.99 5.71
CA LEU A 200 21.49 -5.20 5.67
C LEU A 200 21.93 -6.13 4.53
N GLN A 201 22.18 -5.58 3.35
CA GLN A 201 22.69 -6.31 2.19
C GLN A 201 23.92 -7.15 2.55
N ARG A 202 24.90 -6.54 3.21
CA ARG A 202 26.15 -7.20 3.60
C ARG A 202 25.96 -8.27 4.66
N ALA A 203 24.93 -8.15 5.49
CA ALA A 203 24.64 -9.08 6.56
C ALA A 203 23.86 -10.32 6.08
N CYS A 204 22.99 -10.18 5.08
CA CYS A 204 22.05 -11.24 4.71
C CYS A 204 22.23 -11.87 3.32
N LEU A 205 22.95 -11.24 2.37
CA LEU A 205 23.13 -11.76 1.00
C LEU A 205 24.57 -12.20 0.69
N ARG A 206 24.71 -13.15 -0.24
CA ARG A 206 25.98 -13.68 -0.75
C ARG A 206 26.07 -13.51 -2.27
N ASN A 207 27.00 -12.66 -2.73
CA ASN A 207 27.22 -12.34 -4.14
C ASN A 207 25.91 -12.06 -4.93
N PRO A 208 25.08 -11.10 -4.48
CA PRO A 208 23.76 -10.90 -5.06
C PRO A 208 23.82 -10.25 -6.44
N VAL A 209 22.90 -10.65 -7.33
CA VAL A 209 22.63 -9.91 -8.56
C VAL A 209 21.80 -8.68 -8.23
N LYS A 210 22.26 -7.52 -8.69
CA LYS A 210 21.59 -6.25 -8.47
C LYS A 210 20.81 -5.84 -9.72
N ILE A 211 19.54 -5.60 -9.54
CA ILE A 211 18.57 -5.31 -10.60
C ILE A 211 17.96 -3.94 -10.32
N GLU A 212 18.09 -3.01 -11.27
CA GLU A 212 17.60 -1.64 -11.15
C GLU A 212 16.60 -1.33 -12.26
N ALA A 213 15.34 -1.74 -12.08
CA ALA A 213 14.29 -1.57 -13.09
C ALA A 213 13.76 -0.13 -13.23
N ALA A 214 14.29 0.83 -12.45
CA ALA A 214 14.00 2.25 -12.57
C ALA A 214 15.19 3.11 -12.10
N SER A 215 15.38 4.29 -12.71
CA SER A 215 16.32 5.27 -12.17
C SER A 215 15.89 5.63 -10.73
N LYS A 216 16.86 5.65 -9.81
CA LYS A 216 16.71 5.59 -8.33
C LYS A 216 15.60 6.43 -7.67
N TYR A 217 15.02 7.42 -8.36
CA TYR A 217 13.92 8.27 -7.89
C TYR A 217 13.03 8.82 -9.03
N SER A 218 12.83 8.07 -10.12
CA SER A 218 11.85 8.46 -11.13
C SER A 218 10.44 8.06 -10.72
N THR A 219 9.44 8.84 -11.13
CA THR A 219 8.05 8.40 -11.20
C THR A 219 7.79 7.77 -12.57
N VAL A 220 6.75 6.96 -12.72
CA VAL A 220 6.33 6.43 -14.03
C VAL A 220 5.98 7.57 -15.01
N ASP A 221 6.28 7.38 -16.30
CA ASP A 221 6.08 8.42 -17.32
C ASP A 221 4.60 8.78 -17.55
N THR A 222 3.69 7.83 -17.29
CA THR A 222 2.25 8.01 -17.39
C THR A 222 1.64 8.80 -16.22
N LEU A 223 2.45 9.18 -15.22
CA LEU A 223 2.02 9.97 -14.07
C LEU A 223 2.20 11.46 -14.31
N LYS A 224 1.08 12.18 -14.44
CA LYS A 224 1.05 13.64 -14.45
C LYS A 224 1.15 14.18 -13.02
N GLN A 225 2.28 14.77 -12.68
CA GLN A 225 2.50 15.43 -11.39
C GLN A 225 2.35 16.93 -11.53
N GLN A 226 1.60 17.53 -10.62
CA GLN A 226 1.37 18.98 -10.55
C GLN A 226 1.45 19.46 -9.10
N TYR A 227 1.71 20.74 -8.91
CA TYR A 227 1.65 21.40 -7.60
C TYR A 227 0.72 22.61 -7.67
N ARG A 228 0.21 23.08 -6.53
CA ARG A 228 -0.46 24.39 -6.43
C ARG A 228 -0.03 25.06 -5.15
N PHE A 229 0.49 26.29 -5.26
CA PHE A 229 0.70 27.12 -4.09
C PHE A 229 -0.65 27.64 -3.59
N VAL A 230 -0.93 27.40 -2.32
CA VAL A 230 -2.21 27.77 -1.70
C VAL A 230 -1.95 28.39 -0.33
N PRO A 231 -2.56 29.55 0.00
CA PRO A 231 -2.53 30.04 1.36
C PRO A 231 -3.16 29.00 2.31
N ALA A 232 -2.54 28.73 3.45
CA ALA A 232 -3.00 27.70 4.38
C ALA A 232 -4.49 27.83 4.76
N LYS A 233 -5.01 29.06 4.83
CA LYS A 233 -6.42 29.36 5.12
C LYS A 233 -7.40 28.80 4.07
N TYR A 234 -6.99 28.74 2.80
CA TYR A 234 -7.85 28.36 1.67
C TYR A 234 -7.61 26.92 1.20
N LYS A 235 -6.69 26.19 1.85
CA LYS A 235 -6.28 24.84 1.47
C LYS A 235 -7.45 23.85 1.35
N ASP A 236 -8.43 23.93 2.26
CA ASP A 236 -9.65 23.12 2.21
C ASP A 236 -10.52 23.44 0.97
N CYS A 237 -10.56 24.70 0.54
CA CYS A 237 -11.33 25.11 -0.64
C CYS A 237 -10.71 24.56 -1.92
N TYR A 238 -9.38 24.61 -2.04
CA TYR A 238 -8.65 24.00 -3.16
C TYR A 238 -8.83 22.48 -3.20
N LEU A 239 -8.81 21.80 -2.05
CA LEU A 239 -9.10 20.37 -2.00
C LEU A 239 -10.50 20.06 -2.54
N VAL A 240 -11.53 20.80 -2.10
CA VAL A 240 -12.91 20.61 -2.54
C VAL A 240 -13.07 20.93 -4.02
N TYR A 241 -12.45 22.00 -4.51
CA TYR A 241 -12.44 22.38 -5.93
C TYR A 241 -11.91 21.24 -6.80
N ILE A 242 -10.70 20.75 -6.52
CA ILE A 242 -10.06 19.67 -7.27
C ILE A 242 -10.92 18.38 -7.27
N LEU A 243 -11.45 18.00 -6.10
CA LEU A 243 -12.29 16.81 -5.98
C LEU A 243 -13.64 16.95 -6.69
N THR A 244 -14.12 18.19 -6.88
CA THR A 244 -15.37 18.48 -7.59
C THR A 244 -15.15 18.49 -9.10
N GLU A 245 -14.06 19.10 -9.59
CA GLU A 245 -13.68 19.04 -11.01
C GLU A 245 -13.51 17.60 -11.49
N MET A 246 -12.84 16.78 -10.67
CA MET A 246 -12.58 15.37 -10.96
C MET A 246 -13.66 14.45 -10.37
N SER A 247 -14.91 14.92 -10.28
CA SER A 247 -16.01 14.13 -9.72
C SER A 247 -16.15 12.79 -10.45
N GLY A 248 -16.36 11.72 -9.69
CA GLY A 248 -16.40 10.34 -10.21
C GLY A 248 -15.06 9.61 -10.23
N SER A 249 -13.93 10.33 -10.18
CA SER A 249 -12.60 9.71 -10.07
C SER A 249 -12.40 9.07 -8.70
N THR A 250 -11.69 7.94 -8.66
CA THR A 250 -11.18 7.38 -7.41
C THR A 250 -9.97 8.20 -6.96
N SER A 251 -10.02 8.70 -5.72
CA SER A 251 -9.05 9.66 -5.19
C SER A 251 -8.47 9.20 -3.87
N MET A 252 -7.17 9.40 -3.70
CA MET A 252 -6.48 9.16 -2.44
C MET A 252 -5.86 10.46 -1.92
N VAL A 253 -6.31 10.93 -0.76
CA VAL A 253 -5.91 12.20 -0.16
C VAL A 253 -5.01 11.93 1.05
N PHE A 254 -3.76 12.38 0.98
CA PHE A 254 -2.77 12.18 2.03
C PHE A 254 -2.71 13.37 2.99
N THR A 255 -2.93 13.10 4.27
CA THR A 255 -2.82 14.08 5.36
C THR A 255 -1.71 13.68 6.34
N ARG A 256 -1.18 14.65 7.08
CA ARG A 256 -0.10 14.39 8.05
C ARG A 256 -0.60 13.70 9.31
N THR A 257 -1.74 14.15 9.84
CA THR A 257 -2.27 13.69 11.13
C THR A 257 -3.61 12.97 10.96
N ARG A 258 -3.95 12.15 11.95
CA ARG A 258 -5.19 11.35 11.96
C ARG A 258 -6.41 12.22 12.23
N GLU A 259 -6.21 13.27 13.01
CA GLU A 259 -7.19 14.31 13.32
C GLU A 259 -7.62 15.01 12.04
N THR A 260 -6.66 15.40 11.19
CA THR A 260 -6.94 15.99 9.87
C THR A 260 -7.63 14.98 8.95
N THR A 261 -7.23 13.70 8.97
CA THR A 261 -7.90 12.64 8.18
C THR A 261 -9.40 12.58 8.52
N ARG A 262 -9.74 12.48 9.81
CA ARG A 262 -11.13 12.39 10.29
C ARG A 262 -11.89 13.68 10.01
N PHE A 263 -11.27 14.82 10.31
CA PHE A 263 -11.87 16.14 10.11
C PHE A 263 -12.23 16.38 8.64
N LEU A 264 -11.29 16.18 7.72
CA LEU A 264 -11.55 16.36 6.29
C LEU A 264 -12.60 15.39 5.78
N ALA A 265 -12.62 14.14 6.24
CA ALA A 265 -13.68 13.20 5.84
C ALA A 265 -15.07 13.69 6.24
N LEU A 266 -15.22 14.28 7.43
CA LEU A 266 -16.48 14.90 7.84
C LEU A 266 -16.83 16.13 6.99
N VAL A 267 -15.86 17.00 6.71
CA VAL A 267 -16.07 18.21 5.89
C VAL A 267 -16.53 17.82 4.48
N LEU A 268 -15.83 16.90 3.83
CA LEU A 268 -16.16 16.41 2.49
C LEU A 268 -17.55 15.73 2.47
N ARG A 269 -17.87 14.90 3.48
CA ARG A 269 -19.20 14.26 3.59
C ARG A 269 -20.32 15.29 3.76
N ASN A 270 -20.12 16.32 4.58
CA ASN A 270 -21.09 17.43 4.73
C ASN A 270 -21.30 18.20 3.41
N LEU A 271 -20.29 18.24 2.53
CA LEU A 271 -20.36 18.83 1.20
C LEU A 271 -20.95 17.91 0.13
N GLY A 272 -21.30 16.67 0.48
CA GLY A 272 -21.87 15.67 -0.44
C GLY A 272 -20.82 14.80 -1.15
N LEU A 273 -19.55 14.90 -0.79
CA LEU A 273 -18.46 14.09 -1.35
C LEU A 273 -18.31 12.78 -0.55
N ARG A 274 -18.15 11.65 -1.24
CA ARG A 274 -18.12 10.31 -0.64
C ARG A 274 -16.72 9.96 -0.14
N ALA A 275 -16.36 10.59 0.97
CA ALA A 275 -15.05 10.44 1.61
C ALA A 275 -15.07 9.50 2.81
N ILE A 276 -14.07 8.63 2.89
CA ILE A 276 -13.86 7.70 4.01
C ILE A 276 -12.43 7.87 4.58
N PRO A 277 -12.27 8.02 5.91
CA PRO A 277 -10.96 8.12 6.52
C PRO A 277 -10.37 6.73 6.82
N ILE A 278 -9.07 6.57 6.61
CA ILE A 278 -8.28 5.42 7.11
C ILE A 278 -7.08 5.94 7.90
N SER A 279 -6.98 5.53 9.16
CA SER A 279 -5.88 5.92 10.05
C SER A 279 -5.32 4.72 10.81
N GLY A 280 -4.06 4.80 11.25
CA GLY A 280 -3.40 3.70 11.96
C GLY A 280 -3.94 3.40 13.38
N GLN A 281 -4.91 4.16 13.87
CA GLN A 281 -5.55 3.96 15.18
C GLN A 281 -6.87 3.19 15.08
N MET A 282 -7.40 3.03 13.87
CA MET A 282 -8.59 2.21 13.64
C MET A 282 -8.24 0.75 13.89
N SER A 283 -9.17 0.01 14.46
CA SER A 283 -9.07 -1.45 14.54
C SER A 283 -8.90 -2.06 13.15
N GLN A 284 -8.29 -3.25 13.09
CA GLN A 284 -8.05 -3.92 11.80
C GLN A 284 -9.36 -4.18 11.04
N SER A 285 -10.42 -4.58 11.75
CA SER A 285 -11.75 -4.79 11.18
C SER A 285 -12.30 -3.51 10.57
N ASN A 286 -12.19 -2.37 11.26
CA ASN A 286 -12.66 -1.09 10.75
C ASN A 286 -11.86 -0.60 9.54
N ARG A 287 -10.53 -0.81 9.53
CA ARG A 287 -9.69 -0.48 8.36
C ARG A 287 -10.05 -1.33 7.15
N LEU A 288 -10.26 -2.63 7.34
CA LEU A 288 -10.68 -3.54 6.28
C LEU A 288 -12.08 -3.20 5.78
N GLY A 289 -13.02 -2.89 6.67
CA GLY A 289 -14.37 -2.43 6.31
C GLY A 289 -14.33 -1.16 5.48
N ALA A 290 -13.55 -0.15 5.89
CA ALA A 290 -13.39 1.09 5.13
C ALA A 290 -12.76 0.84 3.75
N LEU A 291 -11.75 -0.03 3.68
CA LEU A 291 -11.12 -0.41 2.41
C LEU A 291 -12.11 -1.14 1.50
N ASN A 292 -12.94 -2.04 2.04
CA ASN A 292 -13.94 -2.77 1.27
C ASN A 292 -14.99 -1.83 0.67
N LYS A 293 -15.46 -0.83 1.42
CA LYS A 293 -16.37 0.20 0.89
C LYS A 293 -15.73 1.02 -0.23
N PHE A 294 -14.43 1.31 -0.12
CA PHE A 294 -13.69 1.96 -1.20
C PHE A 294 -13.55 1.07 -2.43
N LYS A 295 -13.16 -0.20 -2.25
CA LYS A 295 -13.05 -1.21 -3.32
C LYS A 295 -14.38 -1.48 -4.03
N ALA A 296 -15.48 -1.51 -3.28
CA ALA A 296 -16.84 -1.70 -3.81
C ALA A 296 -17.38 -0.45 -4.52
N GLY A 297 -16.68 0.67 -4.46
CA GLY A 297 -17.11 1.93 -5.07
C GLY A 297 -18.21 2.65 -4.31
N GLU A 298 -18.55 2.25 -3.08
CA GLU A 298 -19.48 2.98 -2.19
C GLU A 298 -18.93 4.37 -1.83
N CYS A 299 -17.62 4.46 -1.67
CA CYS A 299 -16.87 5.71 -1.51
C CYS A 299 -15.76 5.78 -2.55
N ASN A 300 -15.56 6.95 -3.15
CA ASN A 300 -14.52 7.16 -4.16
C ASN A 300 -13.39 8.07 -3.67
N ILE A 301 -13.45 8.57 -2.42
CA ILE A 301 -12.39 9.40 -1.84
C ILE A 301 -11.88 8.73 -0.57
N LEU A 302 -10.63 8.29 -0.59
CA LEU A 302 -9.95 7.72 0.56
C LEU A 302 -9.00 8.75 1.17
N ILE A 303 -9.27 9.21 2.39
CA ILE A 303 -8.36 10.12 3.11
C ILE A 303 -7.52 9.28 4.07
N CYS A 304 -6.21 9.45 4.07
CA CYS A 304 -5.34 8.64 4.91
C CYS A 304 -4.04 9.33 5.33
N THR A 305 -3.43 8.81 6.39
CA THR A 305 -2.03 9.13 6.71
C THR A 305 -1.08 8.15 6.01
N ASP A 306 0.20 8.51 5.94
CA ASP A 306 1.23 7.64 5.37
C ASP A 306 1.21 6.24 6.00
N VAL A 307 1.18 6.17 7.33
CA VAL A 307 1.15 4.89 8.06
C VAL A 307 -0.04 4.04 7.65
N ALA A 308 -1.21 4.66 7.49
CA ALA A 308 -2.45 3.94 7.27
C ALA A 308 -2.60 3.46 5.82
N SER A 309 -2.00 4.17 4.86
CA SER A 309 -1.95 3.81 3.45
C SER A 309 -0.99 2.67 3.09
N ARG A 310 -0.06 2.34 4.01
CA ARG A 310 1.02 1.38 3.75
C ARG A 310 0.51 -0.04 3.98
N GLY A 311 0.88 -0.91 3.06
CA GLY A 311 0.48 -2.32 2.99
C GLY A 311 -1.00 -2.62 2.81
N LEU A 312 -1.89 -1.64 2.79
CA LEU A 312 -3.25 -1.92 2.33
C LEU A 312 -3.24 -2.20 0.83
N ASP A 313 -3.98 -3.23 0.43
CA ASP A 313 -4.31 -3.50 -0.96
C ASP A 313 -5.31 -2.48 -1.47
N ILE A 314 -4.82 -1.28 -1.69
CA ILE A 314 -5.60 -0.21 -2.27
C ILE A 314 -5.46 -0.36 -3.79
N PRO A 315 -6.58 -0.59 -4.51
CA PRO A 315 -6.54 -0.62 -5.96
C PRO A 315 -5.96 0.70 -6.48
N SER A 316 -5.29 0.67 -7.63
CA SER A 316 -4.76 1.90 -8.20
C SER A 316 -5.88 2.91 -8.39
N VAL A 317 -5.66 4.11 -7.86
CA VAL A 317 -6.61 5.22 -7.93
C VAL A 317 -6.31 6.09 -9.14
N ASP A 318 -7.29 6.86 -9.59
CA ASP A 318 -7.15 7.78 -10.72
C ASP A 318 -6.36 9.03 -10.33
N MET A 319 -6.53 9.47 -9.07
CA MET A 319 -5.91 10.69 -8.55
C MET A 319 -5.33 10.52 -7.15
N VAL A 320 -4.14 11.09 -6.93
CA VAL A 320 -3.53 11.27 -5.61
C VAL A 320 -3.45 12.76 -5.29
N ILE A 321 -3.93 13.15 -4.12
CA ILE A 321 -3.77 14.52 -3.62
C ILE A 321 -2.88 14.48 -2.38
N ASN A 322 -1.70 15.11 -2.45
CA ASN A 322 -0.94 15.44 -1.25
C ASN A 322 -1.58 16.68 -0.64
N TYR A 323 -2.57 16.48 0.24
CA TYR A 323 -3.12 17.58 1.01
C TYR A 323 -2.01 18.18 1.86
N ASP A 324 -1.30 17.37 2.67
CA ASP A 324 -0.10 17.82 3.37
C ASP A 324 1.15 17.31 2.67
N ILE A 325 2.15 18.17 2.47
CA ILE A 325 3.43 17.75 1.86
C ILE A 325 4.18 16.82 2.84
N PRO A 326 4.69 15.66 2.38
CA PRO A 326 5.46 14.78 3.25
C PRO A 326 6.77 15.43 3.66
N SER A 327 7.14 15.31 4.94
CA SER A 327 8.40 15.84 5.47
C SER A 327 9.63 15.10 4.94
N ASN A 328 9.47 13.83 4.56
CA ASN A 328 10.48 13.05 3.86
C ASN A 328 10.14 12.97 2.36
N SER A 329 11.04 13.47 1.51
CA SER A 329 10.84 13.49 0.06
C SER A 329 10.66 12.09 -0.56
N LYS A 330 11.15 11.03 0.09
CA LYS A 330 10.92 9.65 -0.39
C LYS A 330 9.47 9.22 -0.25
N ASP A 331 8.78 9.69 0.79
CA ASP A 331 7.37 9.37 1.00
C ASP A 331 6.50 9.90 -0.14
N TYR A 332 6.90 11.01 -0.79
CA TYR A 332 6.24 11.52 -1.99
C TYR A 332 6.15 10.46 -3.10
N ILE A 333 7.26 9.78 -3.41
CA ILE A 333 7.29 8.72 -4.44
C ILE A 333 6.30 7.61 -4.12
N HIS A 334 6.22 7.22 -2.84
CA HIS A 334 5.30 6.17 -2.39
C HIS A 334 3.83 6.58 -2.43
N ARG A 335 3.55 7.86 -2.17
CA ARG A 335 2.20 8.42 -2.24
C ARG A 335 1.73 8.51 -3.68
N VAL A 336 2.51 9.14 -4.55
CA VAL A 336 2.12 9.33 -5.96
C VAL A 336 2.13 8.01 -6.74
N GLY A 337 2.95 7.04 -6.33
CA GLY A 337 2.91 5.66 -6.84
C GLY A 337 1.65 4.87 -6.45
N ARG A 338 0.62 5.48 -5.86
CA ARG A 338 -0.72 4.88 -5.67
C ARG A 338 -1.62 5.04 -6.88
N THR A 339 -1.26 5.92 -7.80
CA THR A 339 -1.90 6.08 -9.10
C THR A 339 -0.94 5.62 -10.22
N ALA A 340 -1.39 5.66 -11.48
CA ALA A 340 -0.62 5.32 -12.66
C ALA A 340 0.06 3.92 -12.62
N ARG A 341 -0.61 2.92 -12.03
CA ARG A 341 -0.10 1.54 -11.96
C ARG A 341 -0.53 0.69 -13.16
N ALA A 342 0.25 -0.36 -13.44
CA ALA A 342 -0.06 -1.36 -14.46
C ALA A 342 -0.37 -0.74 -15.85
N GLY A 343 0.44 0.24 -16.27
CA GLY A 343 0.31 0.90 -17.58
C GLY A 343 -0.79 1.97 -17.65
N ARG A 344 -1.59 2.17 -16.59
CA ARG A 344 -2.59 3.25 -16.56
C ARG A 344 -1.92 4.62 -16.40
N SER A 345 -2.62 5.65 -16.89
CA SER A 345 -2.29 7.04 -16.59
C SER A 345 -2.90 7.45 -15.24
N GLY A 346 -2.33 8.49 -14.63
CA GLY A 346 -2.77 8.96 -13.32
C GLY A 346 -2.34 10.39 -13.06
N VAL A 347 -2.99 11.03 -12.09
CA VAL A 347 -2.69 12.42 -11.71
C VAL A 347 -2.30 12.51 -10.24
N ALA A 348 -1.24 13.24 -9.94
CA ALA A 348 -0.83 13.56 -8.58
C ALA A 348 -0.75 15.09 -8.39
N ILE A 349 -1.52 15.63 -7.44
CA ILE A 349 -1.56 17.07 -7.16
C ILE A 349 -1.07 17.32 -5.74
N SER A 350 -0.09 18.21 -5.60
CA SER A 350 0.45 18.64 -4.30
C SER A 350 -0.03 20.02 -3.92
N LEU A 351 -0.77 20.15 -2.83
CA LEU A 351 -1.17 21.44 -2.26
C LEU A 351 -0.06 21.94 -1.34
N VAL A 352 0.66 22.97 -1.76
CA VAL A 352 1.82 23.50 -1.03
C VAL A 352 1.44 24.83 -0.39
N ASN A 353 1.48 24.91 0.93
CA ASN A 353 1.30 26.18 1.64
C ASN A 353 2.63 26.82 2.04
N GLN A 354 2.57 28.02 2.61
CA GLN A 354 3.75 28.80 3.00
C GLN A 354 4.68 28.10 4.01
N TYR A 355 4.17 27.14 4.78
CA TYR A 355 4.94 26.40 5.79
C TYR A 355 5.56 25.11 5.24
N GLU A 356 5.16 24.69 4.04
CA GLU A 356 5.52 23.39 3.45
C GLU A 356 6.44 23.53 2.24
N LEU A 357 6.81 24.76 1.88
CA LEU A 357 7.63 25.09 0.71
C LEU A 357 8.99 24.38 0.74
N GLU A 358 9.66 24.34 1.89
CA GLU A 358 10.97 23.69 2.00
C GLU A 358 10.89 22.19 1.71
N TRP A 359 9.89 21.50 2.28
CA TRP A 359 9.67 20.08 2.01
C TRP A 359 9.35 19.82 0.54
N TYR A 360 8.55 20.70 -0.08
CA TYR A 360 8.26 20.62 -1.51
C TYR A 360 9.52 20.78 -2.37
N ILE A 361 10.40 21.74 -2.05
CA ILE A 361 11.67 21.91 -2.76
C ILE A 361 12.55 20.65 -2.67
N GLN A 362 12.55 19.95 -1.52
CA GLN A 362 13.28 18.70 -1.38
C GLN A 362 12.70 17.57 -2.26
N ILE A 363 11.39 17.59 -2.52
CA ILE A 363 10.75 16.64 -3.45
C ILE A 363 11.24 16.91 -4.87
N GLU A 364 11.17 18.15 -5.36
CA GLU A 364 11.65 18.50 -6.71
C GLU A 364 13.14 18.17 -6.90
N LYS A 365 13.97 18.39 -5.87
CA LYS A 365 15.38 17.99 -5.87
C LYS A 365 15.55 16.47 -5.98
N LEU A 366 14.72 15.70 -5.28
CA LEU A 366 14.78 14.23 -5.30
C LEU A 366 14.41 13.68 -6.68
N ILE A 367 13.30 14.16 -7.26
CA ILE A 367 12.81 13.72 -8.59
C ILE A 367 13.56 14.38 -9.75
N LYS A 368 14.43 15.35 -9.46
CA LYS A 368 15.21 16.12 -10.45
C LYS A 368 14.33 16.77 -11.53
N LYS A 369 13.14 17.22 -11.15
CA LYS A 369 12.14 17.78 -12.06
C LYS A 369 11.39 18.90 -11.37
N LYS A 370 11.22 20.03 -12.08
CA LYS A 370 10.26 21.07 -11.71
C LYS A 370 8.87 20.62 -12.12
N LEU A 371 7.95 20.56 -11.17
CA LEU A 371 6.59 20.16 -11.48
C LEU A 371 5.83 21.35 -12.08
N PRO A 372 4.95 21.15 -13.06
CA PRO A 372 4.06 22.20 -13.53
C PRO A 372 2.99 22.54 -12.48
N GLU A 373 2.50 23.77 -12.53
CA GLU A 373 1.41 24.19 -11.66
C GLU A 373 0.07 23.56 -12.07
N TYR A 374 -0.80 23.27 -11.10
CA TYR A 374 -2.18 22.86 -11.35
C TYR A 374 -3.01 24.10 -11.67
N PRO A 375 -3.68 24.15 -12.84
CA PRO A 375 -4.49 25.29 -13.21
C PRO A 375 -5.75 25.31 -12.35
N ALA A 376 -5.80 26.21 -11.36
CA ALA A 376 -6.99 26.49 -10.58
C ALA A 376 -7.17 28.00 -10.52
N GLN A 377 -8.33 28.50 -10.98
CA GLN A 377 -8.66 29.91 -10.90
C GLN A 377 -9.06 30.26 -9.48
N GLU A 378 -8.39 31.24 -8.88
CA GLU A 378 -8.59 31.57 -7.47
C GLU A 378 -10.02 32.06 -7.21
N GLU A 379 -10.59 32.82 -8.15
CA GLU A 379 -11.96 33.33 -8.08
C GLU A 379 -12.97 32.18 -7.95
N GLU A 380 -12.83 31.13 -8.77
CA GLU A 380 -13.72 29.96 -8.74
C GLU A 380 -13.58 29.16 -7.44
N VAL A 381 -12.35 29.00 -6.94
CA VAL A 381 -12.09 28.32 -5.67
C VAL A 381 -12.72 29.09 -4.51
N LEU A 382 -12.64 30.42 -4.53
CA LEU A 382 -13.17 31.26 -3.46
C LEU A 382 -14.70 31.31 -3.42
N LEU A 383 -15.40 30.97 -4.52
CA LEU A 383 -16.86 30.76 -4.49
C LEU A 383 -17.27 29.65 -3.51
N LEU A 384 -16.39 28.69 -3.23
CA LEU A 384 -16.64 27.59 -2.29
C LEU A 384 -16.43 28.01 -0.84
N LEU A 385 -15.83 29.17 -0.57
CA LEU A 385 -15.32 29.56 0.74
C LEU A 385 -16.38 29.52 1.84
N GLU A 386 -17.56 30.10 1.58
CA GLU A 386 -18.64 30.15 2.57
C GLU A 386 -19.15 28.74 2.91
N ARG A 387 -19.44 27.94 1.88
CA ARG A 387 -19.95 26.57 2.03
C ARG A 387 -18.93 25.65 2.73
N VAL A 388 -17.65 25.80 2.40
CA VAL A 388 -16.57 25.05 3.03
C VAL A 388 -16.42 25.46 4.50
N ASN A 389 -16.43 26.75 4.81
CA ASN A 389 -16.34 27.23 6.19
C ASN A 389 -17.52 26.77 7.05
N GLU A 390 -18.73 26.79 6.51
CA GLU A 390 -19.91 26.29 7.23
C GLU A 390 -19.80 24.78 7.50
N SER A 391 -19.37 24.01 6.49
CA SER A 391 -19.12 22.58 6.66
C SER A 391 -18.04 22.29 7.70
N LYS A 392 -16.97 23.10 7.75
CA LYS A 392 -15.92 23.02 8.78
C LYS A 392 -16.46 23.27 10.18
N ARG A 393 -17.34 24.26 10.37
CA ARG A 393 -17.98 24.55 11.67
C ARG A 393 -18.82 23.35 12.14
N ILE A 394 -19.66 22.81 11.26
CA ILE A 394 -20.49 21.64 11.56
C ILE A 394 -19.61 20.43 11.92
N SER A 395 -18.53 20.17 11.17
CA SER A 395 -17.61 19.07 11.44
C SER A 395 -16.89 19.23 12.78
N LEU A 396 -16.46 20.44 13.14
CA LEU A 396 -15.84 20.71 14.45
C LEU A 396 -16.82 20.51 15.62
N MET A 397 -18.08 20.90 15.45
CA MET A 397 -19.12 20.67 16.47
C MET A 397 -19.32 19.16 16.70
N LYS A 398 -19.47 18.37 15.63
CA LYS A 398 -19.59 16.89 15.72
C LYS A 398 -18.39 16.24 16.41
N ILE A 399 -17.17 16.67 16.08
CA ILE A 399 -15.95 16.14 16.73
C ILE A 399 -15.93 16.48 18.22
N LYS A 400 -16.33 17.69 18.62
CA LYS A 400 -16.41 18.08 20.04
C LYS A 400 -17.46 17.28 20.80
N GLU A 401 -18.64 17.07 20.23
CA GLU A 401 -19.72 16.29 20.83
C GLU A 401 -19.31 14.82 21.06
N SER A 402 -18.70 14.18 20.05
CA SER A 402 -18.15 12.82 20.17
C SER A 402 -16.96 12.70 21.15
N GLY A 403 -16.21 13.79 21.36
CA GLY A 403 -15.13 13.86 22.35
C GLY A 403 -15.62 14.10 23.78
N GLY A 404 -16.78 14.74 23.97
CA GLY A 404 -17.37 15.09 25.26
C GLY A 404 -17.97 13.90 26.02
N THR A 405 -18.49 12.90 25.31
CA THR A 405 -19.04 11.66 25.89
C THR A 405 -17.96 10.71 26.44
N LYS A 406 -16.68 10.93 26.14
CA LYS A 406 -15.56 10.05 26.54
C LYS A 406 -15.13 10.16 28.00
N LYS A 407 -15.65 11.09 28.81
CA LYS A 407 -15.29 11.17 30.24
C LYS A 407 -15.98 10.12 31.12
N ARG A 408 -16.82 9.22 30.58
CA ARG A 408 -17.58 8.25 31.41
C ARG A 408 -17.53 6.76 31.03
N LYS A 409 -16.87 6.33 29.95
CA LYS A 409 -16.63 4.89 29.72
C LYS A 409 -15.30 4.66 29.00
N GLY A 410 -14.53 3.69 29.51
CA GLY A 410 -13.23 3.26 29.03
C GLY A 410 -13.23 2.90 27.54
N GLY A 411 -12.05 3.04 26.93
CA GLY A 411 -11.83 3.04 25.49
C GLY A 411 -12.36 1.83 24.73
N GLY A 412 -12.84 2.13 23.52
CA GLY A 412 -13.26 1.14 22.53
C GLY A 412 -14.28 1.75 21.58
N ASP A 413 -13.87 1.94 20.33
CA ASP A 413 -14.67 1.83 19.10
C ASP A 413 -16.06 2.49 19.03
N ASP A 414 -16.11 3.62 18.31
CA ASP A 414 -17.33 4.11 17.64
C ASP A 414 -17.04 4.57 16.20
N ASP A 415 -15.90 4.13 15.62
CA ASP A 415 -15.59 4.40 14.21
C ASP A 415 -16.47 3.53 13.26
N GLY A 416 -17.30 2.61 13.80
CA GLY A 416 -18.16 1.70 13.05
C GLY A 416 -19.58 2.20 12.80
N GLU A 417 -20.21 2.93 13.74
CA GLU A 417 -21.64 3.32 13.58
C GLU A 417 -21.85 4.44 12.56
N GLU A 418 -20.86 5.33 12.35
CA GLU A 418 -20.96 6.39 11.33
C GLU A 418 -20.81 5.88 9.89
N ILE A 419 -20.23 4.69 9.73
CA ILE A 419 -19.95 4.09 8.42
C ILE A 419 -21.23 3.52 7.77
N ASP A 420 -22.29 3.24 8.55
CA ASP A 420 -23.51 2.58 8.08
C ASP A 420 -24.68 3.51 7.69
N ARG A 421 -24.57 4.82 7.92
CA ARG A 421 -25.66 5.78 7.59
C ARG A 421 -25.66 6.28 6.14
N TYR A 422 -24.84 5.73 5.25
CA TYR A 422 -24.81 6.15 3.84
C TYR A 422 -25.97 5.52 3.04
N LYS A 423 -27.18 6.06 3.18
CA LYS A 423 -28.28 5.82 2.22
C LYS A 423 -28.35 6.97 1.21
N ALA A 424 -28.41 6.59 -0.07
CA ALA A 424 -28.44 7.46 -1.24
C ALA A 424 -29.45 8.63 -1.17
N PRO A 425 -29.28 9.70 -1.97
CA PRO A 425 -30.20 10.83 -1.98
C PRO A 425 -31.61 10.35 -2.40
N LYS A 426 -32.62 10.61 -1.57
CA LYS A 426 -34.02 10.42 -1.95
C LYS A 426 -34.36 11.42 -3.07
N ASN A 427 -34.37 10.96 -4.31
CA ASN A 427 -34.92 11.73 -5.42
C ASN A 427 -36.44 11.88 -5.26
N GLY A 428 -36.89 13.14 -5.23
CA GLY A 428 -37.99 13.67 -6.04
C GLY A 428 -39.37 13.01 -5.97
N LYS A 429 -40.24 13.59 -5.13
CA LYS A 429 -41.68 13.90 -5.36
C LYS A 429 -42.46 12.95 -6.28
N SER A 430 -43.29 12.08 -5.70
CA SER A 430 -44.49 11.59 -6.38
C SER A 430 -45.65 12.58 -6.18
N SER A 431 -46.30 12.89 -7.30
CA SER A 431 -47.42 13.81 -7.48
C SER A 431 -48.63 13.49 -6.60
N LYS A 432 -49.13 14.48 -5.84
CA LYS A 432 -50.48 14.44 -5.27
C LYS A 432 -51.51 14.52 -6.41
N LYS A 433 -52.27 13.45 -6.61
CA LYS A 433 -53.49 13.43 -7.41
C LYS A 433 -54.55 14.32 -6.74
N PHE A 434 -55.08 15.29 -7.50
CA PHE A 434 -56.34 15.97 -7.21
C PHE A 434 -57.48 14.94 -7.19
N LYS A 435 -58.28 14.91 -6.11
CA LYS A 435 -59.60 14.27 -6.10
C LYS A 435 -60.63 15.30 -6.55
N LYS A 436 -61.33 15.00 -7.64
CA LYS A 436 -62.65 15.55 -7.96
C LYS A 436 -63.70 14.70 -7.23
N ARG A 437 -64.44 15.31 -6.30
CA ARG A 437 -65.90 15.28 -6.19
C ARG A 437 -66.33 16.15 -5.03
#